data_AF-A0A7C2EPD8-F1
#
_entry.id   AF-A0A7C2EPD8-F1
#
_cell.length_a   1.000
_cell.length_b   1.000
_cell.length_c   1.000
_cell.angle_alpha   90.00
_cell.angle_beta   90.00
_cell.angle_gamma   90.00
#
_symmetry.space_group_name_H-M   'P 1'
#
loop_
_entity.id
_entity.type
_entity.pdbx_description
1 polymer ?
#
loop_
_entity_poly.entity_id
_entity_poly.type
_entity_poly.pdbx_seq_one_letter_code
_entity_poly.pdbx_strand_id
1 'polypeptide(L)' 'GGYNVVFIPFQGDQPTGGWEVFADGFAGPNPQPSTAHHRPSGLAEGPDGSLYIGDSVRGTIWRVRYVGRG' A
#
# COMPACT_ATOMS: atom_id res chain seq x y z
N GLY A 1 11.05 3.92 6.05
CA GLY A 1 11.21 4.65 4.76
C GLY A 1 9.85 5.12 4.28
N GLY A 2 9.79 5.86 3.18
CA GLY A 2 8.54 6.25 2.52
C GLY A 2 8.06 5.23 1.49
N TYR A 3 6.96 5.53 0.81
CA TYR A 3 6.36 4.69 -0.26
C TYR A 3 5.78 3.37 0.22
N ASN A 4 5.23 3.36 1.44
CA ASN A 4 4.51 2.23 2.00
C ASN A 4 3.01 2.39 1.78
N VAL A 5 2.30 1.27 1.80
CA VAL A 5 0.85 1.23 2.06
C VAL A 5 0.68 0.88 3.54
N VAL A 6 -0.10 1.68 4.25
CA VAL A 6 -0.31 1.54 5.70
C VAL A 6 -1.80 1.36 6.01
N PHE A 7 -2.08 0.66 7.09
CA PHE A 7 -3.40 0.63 7.70
C PHE A 7 -3.43 1.60 8.88
N ILE A 8 -4.49 2.39 8.96
CA ILE A 8 -4.77 3.30 10.08
C ILE A 8 -6.10 2.85 10.67
N PRO A 9 -6.17 2.43 11.94
CA PRO A 9 -7.44 2.08 12.57
C PRO A 9 -8.27 3.35 12.79
N PHE A 10 -9.58 3.22 12.61
CA PHE A 10 -10.55 4.28 12.88
C PHE A 10 -11.48 3.86 14.01
N GLN A 11 -11.81 4.81 14.90
CA GLN A 11 -12.90 4.70 15.85
C GLN A 11 -13.98 5.69 15.43
N GLY A 12 -15.04 5.17 14.80
CA GLY A 12 -16.03 6.03 14.13
C GLY A 12 -15.38 6.77 12.97
N ASP A 13 -15.45 8.09 13.00
CA ASP A 13 -14.92 9.02 12.00
C ASP A 13 -13.48 9.49 12.30
N GLN A 14 -12.90 9.10 13.44
CA GLN A 14 -11.58 9.55 13.88
C GLN A 14 -10.51 8.46 13.77
N PRO A 15 -9.32 8.77 13.21
CA PRO A 15 -8.19 7.86 13.26
C PRO A 15 -7.67 7.71 14.70
N THR A 16 -7.33 6.48 15.10
CA THR A 16 -6.86 6.19 16.47
C THR A 16 -5.40 6.62 16.73
N GLY A 17 -4.75 7.25 15.75
CA GLY A 17 -3.38 7.76 15.82
C GLY A 17 -2.28 6.72 15.55
N GLY A 18 -2.55 5.44 15.82
CA GLY A 18 -1.67 4.33 15.42
C GLY A 18 -1.76 4.03 13.93
N TRP A 19 -0.69 3.53 13.35
CA TRP A 19 -0.68 2.98 12.00
C TRP A 19 0.25 1.76 11.95
N GLU A 20 -0.03 0.85 11.03
CA GLU A 20 0.80 -0.33 10.78
C GLU A 20 1.16 -0.41 9.29
N VAL A 21 2.36 -0.94 9.00
CA VAL A 21 2.75 -1.20 7.61
C VAL A 21 1.95 -2.40 7.10
N PHE A 22 1.15 -2.17 6.07
CA PHE A 22 0.44 -3.23 5.37
C PHE A 22 1.31 -3.83 4.26
N ALA A 23 2.00 -2.98 3.49
CA ALA A 23 2.96 -3.39 2.47
C ALA A 23 4.07 -2.34 2.30
N ASP A 24 5.30 -2.79 2.10
CA ASP A 24 6.49 -1.95 1.89
C ASP A 24 7.41 -2.51 0.80
N GLY A 25 8.63 -1.95 0.69
CA GLY A 25 9.65 -2.41 -0.26
C GLY A 25 9.54 -1.84 -1.67
N PHE A 26 8.45 -1.14 -2.00
CA PHE A 26 8.18 -0.59 -3.34
C PHE A 26 9.29 0.33 -3.88
N ALA A 27 9.86 1.16 -3.02
CA ALA A 27 10.82 2.17 -3.45
C ALA A 27 12.23 1.64 -3.73
N GLY A 28 12.54 0.41 -3.33
CA GLY A 28 13.90 -0.13 -3.41
C GLY A 28 14.86 0.48 -2.38
N PRO A 29 16.18 0.27 -2.54
CA PRO A 29 17.17 0.56 -1.50
C PRO A 29 17.38 2.07 -1.25
N ASN A 30 17.03 2.93 -2.20
CA ASN A 30 17.21 4.38 -2.08
C ASN A 30 15.89 5.14 -2.31
N PRO A 31 15.06 5.31 -1.28
CA PRO A 31 13.72 5.86 -1.40
C PRO A 31 13.71 7.40 -1.47
N GLN A 32 14.06 7.98 -2.62
CA GLN A 32 13.84 9.40 -2.93
C GLN A 32 12.88 9.57 -4.11
N PRO A 33 12.22 10.74 -4.27
CA PRO A 33 11.28 10.97 -5.36
C PRO A 33 11.84 10.71 -6.77
N SER A 34 13.14 10.94 -6.98
CA SER A 34 13.83 10.75 -8.25
C SER A 34 14.39 9.33 -8.46
N THR A 35 14.53 8.53 -7.40
CA THR A 35 15.22 7.23 -7.45
C THR A 35 14.35 6.05 -7.04
N ALA A 36 13.16 6.30 -6.48
CA ALA A 36 12.25 5.24 -6.05
C ALA A 36 11.85 4.36 -7.25
N HIS A 37 12.03 3.05 -7.12
CA HIS A 37 11.69 2.10 -8.19
C HIS A 37 10.19 2.10 -8.50
N HIS A 38 9.37 2.22 -7.46
CA HIS A 38 7.92 2.39 -7.54
C HIS A 38 7.44 3.38 -6.48
N ARG A 39 6.33 4.05 -6.77
CA ARG A 39 5.68 5.02 -5.88
C ARG A 39 4.19 4.70 -5.78
N PRO A 40 3.75 3.89 -4.81
CA PRO A 40 2.34 3.63 -4.57
C PRO A 40 1.58 4.96 -4.46
N SER A 41 0.50 5.08 -5.24
CA SER A 41 -0.21 6.35 -5.40
C SER A 41 -1.73 6.18 -5.51
N GLY A 42 -2.24 4.96 -5.68
CA GLY A 42 -3.67 4.69 -5.76
C GLY A 42 -4.03 3.36 -5.15
N LEU A 43 -5.24 3.28 -4.59
CA LEU A 43 -5.82 2.09 -3.99
C LEU A 43 -7.22 1.85 -4.54
N ALA A 44 -7.58 0.57 -4.72
CA ALA A 44 -8.95 0.15 -5.01
C ALA A 44 -9.22 -1.21 -4.37
N GLU A 45 -10.43 -1.42 -3.85
CA GLU A 45 -10.87 -2.72 -3.36
C GLU A 45 -11.66 -3.45 -4.45
N GLY A 46 -11.34 -4.72 -4.67
CA GLY A 46 -12.08 -5.60 -5.57
C GLY A 46 -13.34 -6.15 -4.89
N PRO A 47 -14.32 -6.63 -5.67
CA PRO A 47 -15.54 -7.26 -5.11
C PRO A 47 -15.26 -8.54 -4.32
N ASP A 48 -14.05 -9.10 -4.41
CA ASP A 48 -13.58 -10.27 -3.66
C ASP A 48 -12.77 -9.91 -2.41
N GLY A 49 -12.72 -8.62 -2.03
CA GLY A 49 -11.92 -8.12 -0.91
C GLY A 49 -10.41 -8.03 -1.22
N SER A 50 -9.98 -8.24 -2.47
CA SER A 50 -8.59 -7.97 -2.85
C SER A 50 -8.29 -6.47 -2.81
N LEU A 51 -7.11 -6.09 -2.31
CA LEU A 51 -6.61 -4.72 -2.42
C LEU A 51 -5.72 -4.59 -3.66
N TYR A 52 -6.03 -3.63 -4.51
CA TYR A 52 -5.20 -3.23 -5.65
C TYR A 52 -4.40 -1.99 -5.31
N ILE A 53 -3.11 -2.03 -5.59
CA ILE A 53 -2.17 -0.93 -5.37
C ILE A 53 -1.63 -0.53 -6.74
N GLY A 54 -1.77 0.73 -7.12
CA GLY A 54 -1.18 1.28 -8.34
C GLY A 54 0.04 2.15 -8.04
N ASP A 55 1.07 2.10 -8.89
CA ASP A 55 2.19 3.05 -8.83
C ASP A 55 2.26 4.02 -10.01
N SER A 56 2.81 5.20 -9.72
CA SER A 56 2.95 6.31 -10.66
C SER A 56 4.26 6.35 -11.46
N VAL A 57 5.23 5.47 -11.16
CA VAL A 57 6.54 5.48 -11.85
C VAL A 57 6.52 4.56 -13.06
N ARG A 58 5.99 3.35 -12.89
CA ARG A 58 6.00 2.27 -13.89
C ARG A 58 4.60 1.80 -14.27
N GLY A 59 3.56 2.30 -13.61
CA GLY A 59 2.18 1.89 -13.87
C GLY A 59 1.90 0.43 -13.48
N THR A 60 2.71 -0.16 -12.59
CA THR A 60 2.48 -1.51 -12.08
C THR A 60 1.26 -1.50 -11.17
N ILE A 61 0.46 -2.56 -11.27
CA ILE A 61 -0.67 -2.83 -10.39
C ILE A 61 -0.38 -4.11 -9.62
N TRP A 62 -0.26 -4.01 -8.30
CA TRP A 62 -0.20 -5.19 -7.42
C TRP A 62 -1.61 -5.55 -6.96
N ARG A 63 -1.88 -6.85 -6.86
CA ARG A 63 -3.10 -7.38 -6.22
C ARG A 63 -2.69 -8.13 -4.96
N VAL A 64 -3.16 -7.65 -3.81
CA VAL A 64 -3.03 -8.33 -2.53
C VAL A 64 -4.34 -9.04 -2.25
N ARG A 65 -4.29 -10.35 -2.04
CA ARG A 65 -5.47 -11.17 -1.72
C ARG A 65 -5.21 -12.00 -0.48
N TYR A 66 -6.19 -12.04 0.42
CA TYR A 66 -6.18 -13.01 1.51
C TYR A 66 -6.60 -14.38 0.97
N VAL A 67 -5.77 -15.40 1.20
CA VAL A 67 -6.03 -16.77 0.73
C VAL A 67 -6.55 -17.69 1.83
N GLY A 68 -6.76 -17.17 3.05
CA GLY A 68 -7.08 -17.99 4.21
C GLY A 68 -5.86 -18.71 4.79
N ARG A 69 -6.02 -19.30 5.97
CA ARG A 69 -5.24 -20.48 6.35
C ARG A 69 -6.02 -21.69 5.83
N GLY A 70 -5.35 -22.56 5.08
CA GLY A 70 -5.90 -23.88 4.77
C GLY A 70 -6.14 -24.70 6.03
#